data_AF-A0A7C2SKD4-F1
#
_entry.id   AF-A0A7C2SKD4-F1
#
_cell.length_a   1.000
_cell.length_b   1.000
_cell.length_c   1.000
_cell.angle_alpha   90.00
_cell.angle_beta   90.00
_cell.angle_gamma   90.00
#
_symmetry.space_group_name_H-M   'P 1'
#
loop_
_entity.id
_entity.type
_entity.pdbx_description
1 polymer ?
#
loop_
_entity_poly.entity_id
_entity_poly.type
_entity_poly.pdbx_seq_one_letter_code
_entity_poly.pdbx_strand_id
1 'polypeptide(L)'
;MVDTEHVVADLYGMINVPTVVWIDEAGRIVRPNSADFGSDLFKAFHGKESAPFLAAVRAWVREGRLPFAEDEVRARVLRPTPAEQAARAEFALAWWLHRRGDAEAAERHFRRAGELSPHDWTIRRGSMPIRGLNPMGEPFFALYREWEAAGKPDYESLARGR
;
A
#
# COMPACT_ATOMS: atom_id res chain seq x y z
N MET A 1 -14.36 11.45 -2.48
CA MET A 1 -13.17 11.64 -3.34
C MET A 1 -12.78 10.27 -3.87
N VAL A 2 -12.47 10.14 -5.16
CA VAL A 2 -12.07 8.87 -5.80
C VAL A 2 -10.75 9.13 -6.51
N ASP A 3 -9.75 8.27 -6.29
CA ASP A 3 -8.45 8.35 -6.98
C ASP A 3 -8.52 7.61 -8.32
N THR A 4 -8.77 8.35 -9.39
CA THR A 4 -8.90 7.79 -10.75
C THR A 4 -7.56 7.66 -11.46
N GLU A 5 -6.48 8.20 -10.89
CA GLU A 5 -5.16 8.28 -11.53
C GLU A 5 -4.08 7.56 -10.73
N HIS A 6 -4.44 6.85 -9.66
CA HIS A 6 -3.52 6.12 -8.78
C HIS A 6 -2.48 7.01 -8.09
N VAL A 7 -2.75 8.31 -7.97
CA VAL A 7 -1.81 9.32 -7.48
C VAL A 7 -1.68 9.27 -5.97
N VAL A 8 -2.73 8.86 -5.24
CA VAL A 8 -2.69 8.82 -3.76
C VAL A 8 -1.66 7.82 -3.28
N ALA A 9 -1.60 6.64 -3.92
CA ALA A 9 -0.65 5.61 -3.55
C ALA A 9 0.80 6.05 -3.79
N ASP A 10 1.05 6.80 -4.86
CA ASP A 10 2.37 7.33 -5.20
C ASP A 10 2.81 8.43 -4.21
N LEU A 11 1.95 9.43 -3.97
CA LEU A 11 2.26 10.56 -3.07
C LEU A 11 2.51 10.13 -1.63
N TYR A 12 1.77 9.13 -1.14
CA TYR A 12 1.87 8.67 0.23
C TYR A 12 2.69 7.39 0.40
N GLY A 13 3.26 6.83 -0.67
CA GLY A 13 4.01 5.57 -0.61
C GLY A 13 3.17 4.40 -0.12
N MET A 14 1.88 4.34 -0.49
CA MET A 14 0.99 3.25 -0.10
C MET A 14 1.23 2.04 -0.98
N ILE A 15 1.64 0.93 -0.37
CA ILE A 15 1.89 -0.33 -1.07
C ILE A 15 0.74 -1.34 -0.91
N ASN A 16 -0.31 -1.00 -0.15
CA ASN A 16 -1.44 -1.90 0.10
C ASN A 16 -2.78 -1.16 0.29
N VAL A 17 -3.88 -1.85 0.02
CA VAL A 17 -5.25 -1.43 0.39
C VAL A 17 -5.95 -2.62 1.08
N PRO A 18 -6.54 -2.44 2.27
CA PRO A 18 -6.65 -1.20 3.03
C PRO A 18 -5.32 -0.73 3.63
N THR A 19 -5.17 0.59 3.76
CA THR A 19 -4.08 1.29 4.43
C THR A 19 -4.66 2.43 5.25
N VAL A 20 -4.05 2.69 6.40
CA VAL A 20 -4.36 3.85 7.25
C VAL A 20 -3.09 4.68 7.43
N VAL A 21 -3.22 6.00 7.25
CA VAL A 21 -2.22 7.01 7.57
C VAL A 21 -2.90 8.10 8.39
N TRP A 22 -2.23 8.63 9.43
CA TRP A 22 -2.77 9.76 10.19
C TRP A 22 -2.01 11.02 9.84
N ILE A 23 -2.76 12.06 9.49
CA ILE A 23 -2.25 13.37 9.11
C ILE A 23 -2.88 14.39 10.06
N ASP A 24 -2.06 15.19 10.74
CA ASP A 24 -2.56 16.24 11.63
C ASP A 24 -3.09 17.47 10.86
N GLU A 25 -3.66 18.43 11.59
CA GLU A 25 -4.23 19.67 11.01
C GLU A 25 -3.18 20.55 10.32
N ALA A 26 -1.89 20.35 10.61
CA ALA A 26 -0.79 21.03 9.96
C ALA A 26 -0.24 20.26 8.76
N GLY A 27 -0.89 19.17 8.35
CA GLY A 27 -0.52 18.38 7.19
C GLY A 27 0.66 17.43 7.42
N ARG A 28 1.04 17.14 8.68
CA ARG A 28 2.15 16.22 9.00
C ARG A 28 1.65 14.81 9.21
N ILE A 29 2.37 13.84 8.66
CA ILE A 29 2.15 12.43 8.99
C ILE A 29 2.56 12.23 10.46
N VAL A 30 1.60 11.88 11.31
CA VAL A 30 1.81 11.60 12.75
C VAL A 30 1.67 10.12 13.08
N ARG A 31 1.22 9.33 12.11
CA ARG A 31 1.26 7.86 12.12
C ARG A 31 1.44 7.37 10.68
N PRO A 32 2.55 6.68 10.36
CA PRO A 32 2.84 6.24 9.00
C PRO A 32 1.86 5.16 8.52
N ASN A 33 1.96 4.82 7.24
CA ASN A 33 1.11 3.81 6.62
C ASN A 33 1.17 2.48 7.37
N SER A 34 0.01 1.88 7.56
CA SER A 34 -0.12 0.55 8.14
C SER A 34 -1.43 -0.10 7.69
N ALA A 35 -1.46 -1.43 7.72
CA ALA A 35 -2.69 -2.19 7.53
C ALA A 35 -3.43 -2.30 8.87
N ASP A 36 -4.35 -1.39 9.16
CA ASP A 36 -5.24 -1.45 10.33
C ASP A 36 -6.70 -1.57 9.91
N PHE A 37 -7.54 -2.06 10.83
CA PHE A 37 -8.92 -2.44 10.55
C PHE A 37 -9.86 -1.85 11.61
N GLY A 38 -11.01 -1.36 11.16
CA GLY A 38 -12.06 -0.82 12.05
C GLY A 38 -12.99 -1.87 12.65
N SER A 39 -12.77 -3.16 12.36
CA SER A 39 -13.55 -4.27 12.90
C SER A 39 -12.73 -5.56 12.94
N ASP A 40 -13.18 -6.53 13.72
CA ASP A 40 -12.54 -7.86 13.83
C ASP A 40 -13.09 -8.89 12.84
N LEU A 41 -13.92 -8.47 11.86
CA LEU A 41 -14.62 -9.36 10.93
C LEU A 41 -13.68 -10.33 10.19
N PHE A 42 -12.47 -9.88 9.85
CA PHE A 42 -11.46 -10.67 9.15
C PHE A 42 -10.22 -10.97 10.01
N LYS A 43 -10.32 -10.85 11.34
CA LYS A 43 -9.20 -11.07 12.27
C LYS A 43 -8.49 -12.41 12.05
N ALA A 44 -9.24 -13.47 11.77
CA ALA A 44 -8.66 -14.80 11.49
C ALA A 44 -7.76 -14.84 10.25
N PHE A 45 -7.96 -13.92 9.29
CA PHE A 45 -7.17 -13.83 8.06
C PHE A 45 -5.93 -12.94 8.23
N HIS A 46 -6.10 -11.73 8.79
CA HIS A 46 -5.02 -10.75 8.89
C HIS A 46 -4.32 -10.71 10.26
N GLY A 47 -4.84 -11.39 11.28
CA GLY A 47 -4.21 -11.50 12.60
C GLY A 47 -4.20 -10.21 13.43
N LYS A 48 -4.97 -9.19 13.05
CA LYS A 48 -4.97 -7.87 13.72
C LYS A 48 -6.29 -7.62 14.45
N GLU A 49 -6.19 -7.18 15.69
CA GLU A 49 -7.34 -6.71 16.47
C GLU A 49 -7.60 -5.23 16.19
N SER A 50 -8.87 -4.86 16.04
CA SER A 50 -9.28 -3.48 15.82
C SER A 50 -9.21 -2.62 17.09
N ALA A 51 -9.39 -3.22 18.27
CA ALA A 51 -9.52 -2.50 19.53
C ALA A 51 -8.32 -1.59 19.88
N PRO A 52 -7.04 -2.02 19.77
CA PRO A 52 -5.90 -1.14 20.05
C PRO A 52 -5.83 0.07 19.11
N PHE A 53 -6.07 -0.16 17.81
CA PHE A 53 -6.09 0.91 16.81
C PHE A 53 -7.20 1.94 17.11
N LEU A 54 -8.42 1.47 17.38
CA LEU A 54 -9.55 2.36 17.69
C LEU A 54 -9.35 3.12 19.01
N ALA A 55 -8.70 2.50 20.01
CA ALA A 55 -8.34 3.17 21.25
C ALA A 55 -7.33 4.31 21.00
N ALA A 56 -6.33 4.08 20.15
CA ALA A 56 -5.37 5.11 19.77
C ALA A 56 -6.03 6.27 19.01
N VAL A 57 -6.96 6.00 18.08
CA VAL A 57 -7.72 7.05 17.38
C VAL A 57 -8.51 7.91 18.39
N ARG A 58 -9.19 7.27 19.36
CA ARG A 58 -9.95 7.98 20.39
C ARG A 58 -9.06 8.85 21.28
N ALA A 59 -7.90 8.34 21.67
CA ALA A 59 -6.92 9.09 22.46
C ALA A 59 -6.44 10.33 21.70
N TRP A 60 -6.13 10.19 20.40
CA TRP A 60 -5.73 11.32 19.59
C TRP A 60 -6.84 12.38 19.47
N VAL A 61 -8.06 11.96 19.12
CA VAL A 61 -9.19 12.89 18.91
C VAL A 61 -9.63 13.58 20.21
N ARG A 62 -9.61 12.90 21.35
CA ARG A 62 -10.13 13.45 22.62
C ARG A 62 -9.07 14.16 23.46
N GLU A 63 -7.83 13.69 23.40
CA GLU A 63 -6.76 14.12 24.31
C GLU A 63 -5.59 14.76 23.56
N GLY A 64 -5.59 14.77 22.22
CA GLY A 64 -4.44 15.19 21.41
C GLY A 64 -3.25 14.22 21.50
N ARG A 65 -3.44 13.05 22.11
CA ARG A 65 -2.35 12.10 22.39
C ARG A 65 -2.03 11.23 21.19
N LEU A 66 -0.86 11.48 20.59
CA LEU A 66 -0.34 10.71 19.47
C LEU A 66 0.23 9.36 19.92
N PRO A 67 0.21 8.33 19.05
CA PRO A 67 0.70 6.99 19.37
C PRO A 67 2.23 6.87 19.29
N PHE A 68 2.89 7.81 18.61
CA PHE A 68 4.34 7.79 18.36
C PHE A 68 4.91 9.19 18.55
N ALA A 69 6.15 9.28 19.03
CA ALA A 69 6.95 10.49 18.96
C ALA A 69 7.43 10.77 17.52
N GLU A 70 7.87 11.99 17.23
CA GLU A 70 8.20 12.42 15.87
C GLU A 70 9.40 11.65 15.27
N ASP A 71 10.40 11.32 16.08
CA ASP A 71 11.54 10.47 15.71
C ASP A 71 11.11 9.03 15.43
N GLU A 72 10.19 8.48 16.24
CA GLU A 72 9.60 7.17 15.98
C GLU A 72 8.79 7.13 14.68
N VAL A 73 8.02 8.19 14.39
CA VAL A 73 7.32 8.32 13.10
C VAL A 73 8.32 8.27 11.95
N ARG A 74 9.37 9.09 12.00
CA ARG A 74 10.41 9.13 10.97
C ARG A 74 11.09 7.78 10.76
N ALA A 75 11.38 7.04 11.83
CA ALA A 75 11.98 5.71 11.76
C ALA A 75 11.04 4.65 11.15
N ARG A 76 9.72 4.82 11.31
CA ARG A 76 8.69 3.87 10.82
C ARG A 76 8.20 4.16 9.40
N VAL A 77 8.51 5.32 8.83
CA VAL A 77 8.12 5.64 7.44
C VAL A 77 8.89 4.75 6.47
N LEU A 78 8.15 3.96 5.67
CA LEU A 78 8.70 3.21 4.55
C LEU A 78 9.14 4.19 3.44
N ARG A 79 10.44 4.37 3.28
CA ARG A 79 11.01 5.19 2.20
C ARG A 79 11.26 4.36 0.95
N PRO A 80 10.75 4.75 -0.24
CA PRO A 80 10.87 3.94 -1.45
C PRO A 80 12.33 3.87 -1.94
N THR A 81 12.76 2.67 -2.31
CA THR A 81 14.05 2.44 -2.98
C THR A 81 14.03 2.98 -4.42
N PRO A 82 15.20 3.16 -5.07
CA PRO A 82 15.24 3.52 -6.49
C PRO A 82 14.47 2.56 -7.40
N ALA A 83 14.47 1.25 -7.10
CA ALA A 83 13.72 0.26 -7.86
C ALA A 83 12.20 0.46 -7.70
N GLU A 84 11.72 0.76 -6.50
CA GLU A 84 10.30 1.02 -6.26
C GLU A 84 9.84 2.36 -6.86
N GLN A 85 10.71 3.37 -6.87
CA GLN A 85 10.44 4.61 -7.60
C GLN A 85 10.34 4.35 -9.11
N ALA A 86 11.24 3.54 -9.66
CA ALA A 86 11.14 3.10 -11.05
C ALA A 86 9.86 2.29 -11.29
N ALA A 87 9.43 1.44 -10.35
CA ALA A 87 8.18 0.70 -10.45
C ALA A 87 6.95 1.63 -10.57
N ARG A 88 6.92 2.73 -9.82
CA ARG A 88 5.85 3.74 -9.90
C ARG A 88 5.85 4.46 -11.25
N ALA A 89 7.03 4.81 -11.77
CA ALA A 89 7.16 5.40 -13.10
C ALA A 89 6.68 4.43 -14.21
N GLU A 90 7.07 3.15 -14.13
CA GLU A 90 6.61 2.09 -15.02
C GLU A 90 5.08 1.92 -14.96
N PHE A 91 4.50 1.93 -13.76
CA PHE A 91 3.04 1.86 -13.59
C PHE A 91 2.33 3.07 -14.19
N ALA A 92 2.84 4.29 -13.95
CA ALA A 92 2.26 5.51 -14.50
C ALA A 92 2.29 5.51 -16.04
N LEU A 93 3.40 5.05 -16.64
CA LEU A 93 3.52 4.88 -18.08
C LEU A 93 2.55 3.83 -18.62
N ALA A 94 2.44 2.68 -17.93
CA ALA A 94 1.49 1.62 -18.28
C ALA A 94 0.05 2.14 -18.29
N TRP A 95 -0.33 2.89 -17.25
CA TRP A 95 -1.65 3.52 -17.15
C TRP A 95 -1.91 4.51 -18.29
N TRP A 96 -0.92 5.36 -18.60
CA TRP A 96 -1.03 6.31 -19.70
C TRP A 96 -1.19 5.61 -21.07
N LEU A 97 -0.43 4.56 -21.35
CA LEU A 97 -0.53 3.75 -22.57
C LEU A 97 -1.88 3.03 -22.67
N HIS A 98 -2.34 2.43 -21.58
CA HIS A 98 -3.62 1.73 -21.52
C HIS A 98 -4.78 2.66 -21.89
N ARG A 99 -4.81 3.88 -21.33
CA ARG A 99 -5.84 4.88 -21.66
C ARG A 99 -5.83 5.33 -23.13
N ARG A 100 -4.72 5.14 -23.83
CA ARG A 100 -4.59 5.45 -25.27
C ARG A 100 -4.93 4.25 -26.16
N GLY A 101 -5.28 3.11 -25.58
CA GLY A 101 -5.59 1.88 -26.30
C GLY A 101 -4.37 1.04 -26.69
N ASP A 102 -3.16 1.40 -26.25
CA ASP A 102 -1.95 0.61 -26.51
C ASP A 102 -1.78 -0.47 -25.43
N ALA A 103 -2.64 -1.50 -25.51
CA ALA A 103 -2.72 -2.55 -24.51
C ALA A 103 -1.44 -3.40 -24.42
N GLU A 104 -0.78 -3.65 -25.55
CA GLU A 104 0.43 -4.47 -25.57
C GLU A 104 1.61 -3.74 -24.89
N ALA A 105 1.79 -2.44 -25.18
CA ALA A 105 2.80 -1.66 -24.50
C ALA A 105 2.48 -1.49 -23.01
N ALA A 106 1.22 -1.22 -22.67
CA ALA A 106 0.79 -1.10 -21.28
C ALA A 106 1.10 -2.38 -20.47
N GLU A 107 0.81 -3.56 -21.02
CA GLU A 107 1.07 -4.83 -20.34
C GLU A 107 2.56 -5.04 -20.01
N ARG A 108 3.46 -4.67 -20.94
CA ARG A 108 4.91 -4.76 -20.68
C ARG A 108 5.33 -3.92 -19.48
N HIS A 109 4.81 -2.69 -19.38
CA HIS A 109 5.13 -1.76 -18.31
C HIS A 109 4.46 -2.15 -16.97
N PHE A 110 3.21 -2.64 -16.98
CA PHE A 110 2.58 -3.17 -15.76
C PHE A 110 3.35 -4.37 -15.18
N ARG A 111 3.79 -5.30 -16.03
CA ARG A 111 4.61 -6.43 -15.60
C ARG A 111 5.93 -5.95 -15.01
N ARG A 112 6.61 -5.01 -15.69
CA ARG A 112 7.89 -4.45 -15.22
C ARG A 112 7.75 -3.74 -13.87
N ALA A 113 6.68 -2.98 -13.67
CA ALA A 113 6.37 -2.36 -12.38
C ALA A 113 6.25 -3.41 -11.26
N GLY A 114 5.52 -4.51 -11.51
CA GLY A 114 5.36 -5.59 -10.55
C GLY A 114 6.66 -6.33 -10.23
N GLU A 115 7.57 -6.48 -11.19
CA GLU A 115 8.90 -7.08 -10.99
C GLU A 115 9.82 -6.20 -10.14
N LEU A 116 9.76 -4.88 -10.36
CA LEU A 116 10.57 -3.91 -9.62
C LEU A 116 10.06 -3.69 -8.19
N SER A 117 8.76 -3.89 -7.94
CA SER A 117 8.16 -3.78 -6.61
C SER A 117 7.27 -4.99 -6.28
N PRO A 118 7.89 -6.14 -5.93
CA PRO A 118 7.17 -7.41 -5.77
C PRO A 118 6.19 -7.44 -4.60
N HIS A 119 6.34 -6.54 -3.63
CA HIS A 119 5.52 -6.45 -2.42
C HIS A 119 4.47 -5.33 -2.48
N ASP A 120 4.37 -4.62 -3.60
CA ASP A 120 3.41 -3.55 -3.78
C ASP A 120 2.11 -4.07 -4.39
N TRP A 121 1.11 -4.23 -3.54
CA TRP A 121 -0.23 -4.64 -3.91
C TRP A 121 -0.98 -3.59 -4.73
N THR A 122 -0.67 -2.30 -4.56
CA THR A 122 -1.29 -1.24 -5.38
C THR A 122 -0.83 -1.33 -6.84
N ILE A 123 0.38 -1.83 -7.07
CA ILE A 123 0.90 -2.13 -8.41
C ILE A 123 0.41 -3.51 -8.89
N ARG A 124 0.73 -4.58 -8.16
CA ARG A 124 0.53 -5.96 -8.65
C ARG A 124 -0.93 -6.36 -8.70
N ARG A 125 -1.69 -6.15 -7.62
CA ARG A 125 -3.12 -6.46 -7.56
C ARG A 125 -3.96 -5.32 -8.12
N GLY A 126 -3.56 -4.07 -7.88
CA GLY A 126 -4.27 -2.90 -8.39
C GLY A 126 -4.33 -2.83 -9.92
N SER A 127 -3.31 -3.34 -10.63
CA SER A 127 -3.34 -3.43 -12.10
C SER A 127 -4.15 -4.61 -12.65
N MET A 128 -4.54 -5.60 -11.83
CA MET A 128 -5.21 -6.81 -12.35
C MET A 128 -6.47 -6.50 -13.16
N PRO A 129 -7.45 -5.71 -12.65
CA PRO A 129 -8.65 -5.40 -13.44
C PRO A 129 -8.35 -4.66 -14.74
N ILE A 130 -7.36 -3.75 -14.71
CA ILE A 130 -6.92 -2.98 -15.89
C ILE A 130 -6.37 -3.92 -16.98
N ARG A 131 -5.75 -5.02 -16.56
CA ARG A 131 -5.15 -6.05 -17.40
C ARG A 131 -6.10 -7.21 -17.72
N GLY A 132 -7.39 -7.09 -17.39
CA GLY A 132 -8.39 -8.14 -17.62
C GLY A 132 -8.29 -9.34 -16.69
N LEU A 133 -7.60 -9.21 -15.56
CA LEU A 133 -7.42 -10.26 -14.55
C LEU A 133 -8.37 -10.06 -13.36
N ASN A 134 -8.81 -11.16 -12.76
CA ASN A 134 -9.66 -11.11 -11.56
C ASN A 134 -8.79 -10.86 -10.30
N PRO A 135 -8.97 -9.73 -9.57
CA PRO A 135 -8.19 -9.39 -8.38
C PRO A 135 -8.58 -10.21 -7.13
N MET A 136 -9.47 -11.18 -7.29
CA MET A 136 -9.92 -12.17 -6.31
C MET A 136 -9.88 -13.61 -6.87
N GLY A 137 -9.34 -13.80 -8.08
CA GLY A 137 -9.25 -15.10 -8.74
C GLY A 137 -7.90 -15.79 -8.53
N GLU A 138 -7.63 -16.82 -9.34
CA GLU A 138 -6.38 -17.59 -9.25
C GLU A 138 -5.10 -16.72 -9.36
N PRO A 139 -5.02 -15.69 -10.23
CA PRO A 139 -3.84 -14.81 -10.26
C PRO A 139 -3.58 -14.09 -8.92
N PHE A 140 -4.65 -13.71 -8.21
CA PHE A 140 -4.53 -13.11 -6.88
C PHE A 140 -4.03 -14.14 -5.86
N PHE A 141 -4.55 -15.37 -5.86
CA PHE A 141 -4.09 -16.39 -4.93
C PHE A 141 -2.64 -16.83 -5.18
N ALA A 142 -2.18 -16.84 -6.43
CA ALA A 142 -0.77 -17.03 -6.75
C ALA A 142 0.11 -15.94 -6.12
N LEU A 143 -0.26 -14.67 -6.33
CA LEU A 143 0.40 -13.51 -5.70
C LEU A 143 0.37 -13.60 -4.16
N TYR A 144 -0.76 -14.01 -3.58
CA TYR A 144 -0.89 -14.16 -2.13
C TYR A 144 0.04 -15.24 -1.57
N ARG A 145 0.18 -16.38 -2.26
CA ARG A 145 1.12 -17.45 -1.86
C ARG A 145 2.57 -16.97 -1.94
N GLU A 146 2.94 -16.20 -2.97
CA GLU A 146 4.27 -15.57 -3.06
C GLU A 146 4.53 -14.63 -1.88
N TRP A 147 3.56 -13.77 -1.54
CA TRP A 147 3.67 -12.84 -0.42
C TRP A 147 3.74 -13.55 0.93
N GLU A 148 2.95 -14.61 1.12
CA GLU A 148 3.00 -15.45 2.32
C GLU A 148 4.35 -16.17 2.47
N ALA A 149 4.87 -16.75 1.38
CA ALA A 149 6.18 -17.39 1.36
C ALA A 149 7.33 -16.40 1.64
N ALA A 150 7.16 -15.12 1.31
CA ALA A 150 8.10 -14.05 1.64
C ALA A 150 8.00 -13.57 3.10
N GLY A 151 7.18 -14.20 3.94
CA GLY A 151 7.02 -13.82 5.35
C GLY A 151 6.03 -12.69 5.60
N LYS A 152 5.08 -12.47 4.68
CA LYS A 152 4.02 -11.46 4.77
C LYS A 152 4.56 -10.03 4.96
N PRO A 153 5.47 -9.55 4.09
CA PRO A 153 6.06 -8.24 4.26
C PRO A 153 4.99 -7.13 4.25
N ASP A 154 5.11 -6.20 5.20
CA ASP A 154 4.27 -5.01 5.34
C ASP A 154 5.12 -3.75 5.49
N TYR A 155 4.49 -2.60 5.73
CA TYR A 155 5.18 -1.33 5.89
C TYR A 155 6.28 -1.38 6.96
N GLU A 156 6.03 -2.00 8.11
CA GLU A 156 6.98 -2.03 9.22
C GLU A 156 8.11 -3.02 8.98
N SER A 157 7.83 -4.20 8.43
CA SER A 157 8.88 -5.18 8.10
C SER A 157 9.80 -4.65 7.00
N LEU A 158 9.24 -3.99 5.99
CA LEU A 158 10.02 -3.43 4.88
C LEU A 158 10.82 -2.20 5.31
N ALA A 159 10.31 -1.36 6.21
CA ALA A 159 11.04 -0.22 6.74
C ALA A 159 12.23 -0.66 7.60
N ARG A 160 12.06 -1.70 8.43
CA ARG A 160 13.14 -2.26 9.27
C ARG A 160 14.25 -2.97 8.47
N GLY A 161 13.94 -3.42 7.25
CA GLY A 161 14.90 -4.08 6.38
C GLY A 161 15.80 -3.13 5.59
N ARG A 162 15.76 -1.82 5.86
CA ARG A 162 16.45 -0.75 5.11
C ARG A 162 17.27 0.16 6.01
#